data_AF-A0A7V1RHL0-F1
#
_entry.id   AF-A0A7V1RHL0-F1
#
_cell.length_a   1.000
_cell.length_b   1.000
_cell.length_c   1.000
_cell.angle_alpha   90.00
_cell.angle_beta   90.00
_cell.angle_gamma   90.00
#
_symmetry.space_group_name_H-M   'P 1'
#
loop_
_entity.id
_entity.type
_entity.pdbx_description
1 polymer ?
#
loop_
_entity_poly.entity_id
_entity_poly.type
_entity_poly.pdbx_seq_one_letter_code
_entity_poly.pdbx_strand_id
1 'polypeptide(L)'
;MNRLAQVAVVLALGLAQTPAVCQAPGGGAAPSEAQTGPKAPPKGRQPKPYKDVITSEARTDRGLFAVHQIDDKVYFEIPPALLGAEMLWQTEIARTGPGAGFGGSPVGSRVVQWTRRGNTVYLCAVSHSLRGDGKTAIQRAVDASNVGPIVGAFPVEAEGENKAPVIEVTRLYAGDAAPVPAGPVLGGTPDSARSFLDRIKAFPTNIEARAVLTVNRSGPTGAAGMPGRGRSSQSAPVTAVAHHSLVLLPATPMAGRLFDSRVGYFTEEFSDFGNNENRVKSREYIARYRLEKKDPAAAISEPVRPIVYYVSREVPERWRRYVKQGIEDWNPAFERAGFRNAIVARDAPTEQEDPDWDPEDARYSVARWVAAPIMNAMGPHVHDPRSGEILSAHIILWHDVLKLCERWYFSQCAALDPRAQRLPLPEPLMGELLRYVVAHEVGHTLGLRHNHRASSAFTVAQLRSREFTEKHGVEASIMDYGRFNYVAQPGDGAWLLPKLGPYDHFAIQWGYGPIPGARSPE
;
A
#
# COMPACT_ATOMS: atom_id res chain seq x y z
N MET A 1 75.81 12.91 -19.31
CA MET A 1 75.97 12.35 -20.66
C MET A 1 74.59 12.25 -21.30
N ASN A 2 74.42 12.96 -22.41
CA ASN A 2 73.23 13.05 -23.26
C ASN A 2 72.74 11.68 -23.76
N ARG A 3 71.42 11.57 -24.05
CA ARG A 3 70.89 11.48 -25.44
C ARG A 3 69.34 11.59 -25.49
N LEU A 4 68.89 12.62 -26.23
CA LEU A 4 67.80 12.71 -27.24
C LEU A 4 66.44 12.09 -26.88
N ALA A 5 65.35 12.84 -26.63
CA ALA A 5 64.59 13.77 -27.49
C ALA A 5 63.86 13.11 -28.67
N GLN A 6 62.54 12.92 -28.55
CA GLN A 6 61.59 13.01 -29.66
C GLN A 6 60.26 13.60 -29.17
N VAL A 7 59.79 14.57 -29.95
CA VAL A 7 58.68 15.51 -29.71
C VAL A 7 57.35 14.86 -30.14
N ALA A 8 56.30 15.01 -29.34
CA ALA A 8 54.93 14.71 -29.73
C ALA A 8 54.12 16.02 -29.84
N VAL A 9 53.62 16.30 -31.03
CA VAL A 9 52.61 17.32 -31.31
C VAL A 9 51.28 16.60 -31.48
N VAL A 10 50.28 16.96 -30.66
CA VAL A 10 48.90 16.51 -30.80
C VAL A 10 48.08 17.72 -31.25
N LEU A 11 47.46 17.62 -32.44
CA LEU A 11 46.47 18.57 -32.92
C LEU A 11 45.10 17.89 -32.97
N ALA A 12 44.10 18.64 -32.52
CA ALA A 12 42.71 18.27 -32.32
C ALA A 12 41.93 18.00 -33.62
N LEU A 13 40.80 17.29 -33.50
CA LEU A 13 39.57 17.58 -34.27
C LEU A 13 38.36 16.92 -33.58
N GLY A 14 37.46 17.78 -33.12
CA GLY A 14 36.14 17.39 -32.60
C GLY A 14 35.16 17.13 -33.73
N LEU A 15 34.28 16.14 -33.51
CA LEU A 15 33.13 15.86 -34.35
C LEU A 15 31.88 15.90 -33.47
N ALA A 16 31.05 16.92 -33.71
CA ALA A 16 29.68 17.01 -33.24
C ALA A 16 28.83 15.97 -33.98
N GLN A 17 28.03 15.19 -33.25
CA GLN A 17 27.01 14.32 -33.83
C GLN A 17 25.64 14.98 -33.63
N THR A 18 24.98 15.30 -34.74
CA THR A 18 23.56 15.65 -34.81
C THR A 18 22.73 14.35 -34.78
N PRO A 19 21.56 14.32 -34.10
CA PRO A 19 20.67 13.17 -34.16
C PRO A 19 19.91 13.16 -35.49
N ALA A 20 19.97 12.01 -36.16
CA ALA A 20 19.28 11.74 -37.42
C ALA A 20 17.75 11.66 -37.21
N VAL A 21 17.02 12.42 -38.03
CA VAL A 21 15.57 12.33 -38.20
C VAL A 21 15.29 11.15 -39.14
N CYS A 22 14.63 10.10 -38.63
CA CYS A 22 14.05 9.04 -39.46
C CYS A 22 12.57 9.36 -39.74
N GLN A 23 12.25 9.61 -41.00
CA GLN A 23 10.88 9.66 -41.52
C GLN A 23 10.31 8.25 -41.65
N ALA A 24 9.05 8.05 -41.23
CA ALA A 24 8.28 6.82 -41.45
C ALA A 24 7.41 6.93 -42.72
N PRO A 25 7.16 5.84 -43.47
CA PRO A 25 6.31 5.86 -44.66
C PRO A 25 4.82 5.91 -44.28
N GLY A 26 4.06 6.69 -45.04
CA GLY A 26 2.61 6.84 -44.89
C GLY A 26 1.82 5.60 -45.32
N GLY A 27 0.89 5.21 -44.45
CA GLY A 27 -0.19 4.27 -44.73
C GLY A 27 -1.43 4.74 -43.99
N GLY A 28 -2.46 5.12 -44.73
CA GLY A 28 -3.71 5.64 -44.18
C GLY A 28 -4.47 4.58 -43.40
N ALA A 29 -4.68 4.84 -42.12
CA ALA A 29 -5.73 4.23 -41.31
C ALA A 29 -6.53 5.37 -40.67
N ALA A 30 -7.84 5.37 -40.91
CA ALA A 30 -8.76 6.33 -40.29
C ALA A 30 -8.68 6.19 -38.75
N PRO A 31 -8.61 7.30 -37.98
CA PRO A 31 -8.60 7.20 -36.53
C PRO A 31 -10.00 6.81 -36.03
N SER A 32 -10.12 5.57 -35.54
CA SER A 32 -11.21 5.19 -34.65
C SER A 32 -10.98 5.87 -33.31
N GLU A 33 -11.61 7.02 -33.09
CA GLU A 33 -11.66 7.69 -31.80
C GLU A 33 -12.48 6.87 -30.78
N ALA A 34 -11.84 5.90 -30.13
CA ALA A 34 -12.31 5.43 -28.83
C ALA A 34 -11.90 6.49 -27.78
N GLN A 35 -12.76 7.48 -27.55
CA GLN A 35 -12.57 8.47 -26.48
C GLN A 35 -12.80 7.79 -25.13
N THR A 36 -11.73 7.54 -24.37
CA THR A 36 -11.72 6.76 -23.13
C THR A 36 -11.85 7.57 -21.83
N GLY A 37 -12.18 8.86 -21.90
CA GLY A 37 -12.38 9.74 -20.73
C GLY A 37 -13.73 10.45 -20.70
N PRO A 38 -14.14 11.03 -19.57
CA PRO A 38 -15.28 11.95 -19.52
C PRO A 38 -15.11 13.07 -20.56
N LYS A 39 -16.06 13.22 -21.49
CA LYS A 39 -16.03 14.31 -22.49
C LYS A 39 -16.08 15.65 -21.76
N ALA A 40 -15.21 16.58 -22.16
CA ALA A 40 -15.30 17.97 -21.72
C ALA A 40 -16.72 18.49 -21.99
N PRO A 41 -17.39 19.10 -20.99
CA PRO A 41 -18.77 19.53 -21.16
C PRO A 41 -18.88 20.66 -22.20
N PRO A 42 -20.05 20.78 -22.87
CA PRO A 42 -20.35 21.95 -23.69
C PRO A 42 -20.21 23.21 -22.83
N LYS A 43 -19.49 24.22 -23.35
CA LYS A 43 -19.35 25.51 -22.67
C LYS A 43 -20.73 26.10 -22.40
N GLY A 44 -21.04 26.39 -21.12
CA GLY A 44 -22.28 27.08 -20.72
C GLY A 44 -23.44 26.19 -20.26
N ARG A 45 -23.26 24.88 -20.08
CA ARG A 45 -24.30 24.03 -19.45
C ARG A 45 -24.53 24.47 -17.99
N GLN A 46 -25.77 24.83 -17.67
CA GLN A 46 -26.18 25.13 -16.29
C GLN A 46 -26.55 23.84 -15.54
N PRO A 47 -26.30 23.76 -14.22
CA PRO A 47 -26.77 22.64 -13.40
C PRO A 47 -28.28 22.56 -13.47
N LYS A 48 -28.79 21.34 -13.51
CA LYS A 48 -30.22 21.05 -13.45
C LYS A 48 -30.74 21.21 -12.01
N PRO A 49 -32.06 21.31 -11.81
CA PRO A 49 -32.66 21.16 -10.49
C PRO A 49 -32.22 19.84 -9.84
N TYR A 50 -31.91 19.87 -8.54
CA TYR A 50 -31.37 18.71 -7.81
C TYR A 50 -32.26 17.47 -7.95
N LYS A 51 -33.58 17.63 -7.81
CA LYS A 51 -34.56 16.53 -7.90
C LYS A 51 -34.67 15.89 -9.28
N ASP A 52 -34.19 16.56 -10.32
CA ASP A 52 -34.17 16.04 -11.69
C ASP A 52 -32.92 15.16 -11.94
N VAL A 53 -31.93 15.24 -11.06
CA VAL A 53 -30.68 14.47 -11.14
C VAL A 53 -30.65 13.40 -10.06
N ILE A 54 -30.87 13.80 -8.81
CA ILE A 54 -30.99 12.91 -7.65
C ILE A 54 -32.48 12.75 -7.35
N THR A 55 -33.08 11.75 -8.00
CA THR A 55 -34.51 11.44 -7.86
C THR A 55 -34.79 10.69 -6.55
N SER A 56 -36.07 10.48 -6.23
CA SER A 56 -36.48 9.66 -5.08
C SER A 56 -36.07 8.19 -5.18
N GLU A 57 -35.64 7.73 -6.35
CA GLU A 57 -35.17 6.36 -6.60
C GLU A 57 -33.68 6.19 -6.23
N ALA A 58 -32.98 7.29 -5.95
CA ALA A 58 -31.56 7.26 -5.62
C ALA A 58 -31.29 6.52 -4.31
N ARG A 59 -30.43 5.49 -4.39
CA ARG A 59 -29.82 4.89 -3.21
C ARG A 59 -28.63 5.75 -2.80
N THR A 60 -28.67 6.31 -1.60
CA THR A 60 -27.62 7.24 -1.13
C THR A 60 -26.86 6.62 0.03
N ASP A 61 -25.55 6.48 -0.16
CA ASP A 61 -24.60 6.18 0.92
C ASP A 61 -23.91 7.48 1.35
N ARG A 62 -23.72 7.69 2.66
CA ARG A 62 -23.20 8.95 3.21
C ARG A 62 -21.93 8.67 4.00
N GLY A 63 -20.82 9.20 3.50
CA GLY A 63 -19.52 9.15 4.16
C GLY A 63 -18.70 10.40 3.82
N LEU A 64 -17.48 10.19 3.30
CA LEU A 64 -16.59 11.24 2.85
C LEU A 64 -17.31 12.19 1.87
N PHE A 65 -18.02 11.61 0.90
CA PHE A 65 -19.03 12.28 0.07
C PHE A 65 -20.39 11.62 0.31
N ALA A 66 -21.47 12.26 -0.15
CA ALA A 66 -22.66 11.48 -0.45
C ALA A 66 -22.49 10.82 -1.82
N VAL A 67 -22.72 9.52 -1.89
CA VAL A 67 -22.64 8.71 -3.09
C VAL A 67 -24.04 8.27 -3.44
N HIS A 68 -24.58 8.81 -4.55
CA HIS A 68 -25.91 8.48 -5.02
C HIS A 68 -25.81 7.49 -6.17
N GLN A 69 -26.59 6.42 -6.11
CA GLN A 69 -26.73 5.44 -7.17
C GLN A 69 -28.16 5.42 -7.70
N ILE A 70 -28.31 5.61 -9.00
CA ILE A 70 -29.57 5.54 -9.74
C ILE A 70 -29.33 4.67 -10.97
N ASP A 71 -29.97 3.51 -11.02
CA ASP A 71 -29.66 2.44 -11.96
C ASP A 71 -28.14 2.12 -11.94
N ASP A 72 -27.50 2.14 -13.10
CA ASP A 72 -26.06 1.93 -13.27
C ASP A 72 -25.22 3.21 -13.06
N LYS A 73 -25.86 4.35 -12.82
CA LYS A 73 -25.15 5.64 -12.67
C LYS A 73 -24.83 5.92 -11.22
N VAL A 74 -23.60 6.36 -11.00
CA VAL A 74 -23.10 6.80 -9.71
C VAL A 74 -22.74 8.28 -9.77
N TYR A 75 -23.20 9.00 -8.75
CA TYR A 75 -22.95 10.42 -8.57
C TYR A 75 -22.24 10.67 -7.25
N PHE A 76 -21.26 11.57 -7.28
CA PHE A 76 -20.67 12.15 -6.07
C PHE A 76 -21.29 13.52 -5.83
N GLU A 77 -21.86 13.70 -4.63
CA GLU A 77 -22.15 15.01 -4.07
C GLU A 77 -20.99 15.39 -3.12
N ILE A 78 -20.10 16.24 -3.61
CA ILE A 78 -18.85 16.57 -2.91
C ILE A 78 -19.11 17.76 -1.97
N PRO A 79 -18.88 17.62 -0.65
CA PRO A 79 -18.97 18.74 0.28
C PRO A 79 -18.02 19.88 -0.17
N PRO A 80 -18.49 21.15 -0.21
CA PRO A 80 -17.63 22.26 -0.62
C PRO A 80 -16.33 22.39 0.18
N ALA A 81 -16.36 22.01 1.47
CA ALA A 81 -15.20 22.02 2.35
C ALA A 81 -14.13 20.98 1.98
N LEU A 82 -14.48 19.96 1.18
CA LEU A 82 -13.55 18.93 0.69
C LEU A 82 -13.04 19.22 -0.72
N LEU A 83 -13.57 20.24 -1.39
CA LEU A 83 -12.94 20.74 -2.62
C LEU A 83 -11.59 21.35 -2.26
N GLY A 84 -10.54 20.87 -2.93
CA GLY A 84 -9.18 21.24 -2.61
C GLY A 84 -8.52 20.39 -1.53
N ALA A 85 -9.24 19.46 -0.88
CA ALA A 85 -8.61 18.50 0.02
C ALA A 85 -7.82 17.45 -0.77
N GLU A 86 -6.63 17.12 -0.31
CA GLU A 86 -5.83 16.05 -0.89
C GLU A 86 -6.33 14.69 -0.40
N MET A 87 -6.42 13.74 -1.33
CA MET A 87 -6.88 12.39 -1.10
C MET A 87 -5.91 11.42 -1.76
N LEU A 88 -5.68 10.26 -1.17
CA LEU A 88 -4.90 9.20 -1.79
C LEU A 88 -5.83 8.28 -2.56
N TRP A 89 -5.62 8.18 -3.87
CA TRP A 89 -6.25 7.17 -4.71
C TRP A 89 -5.35 5.94 -4.78
N GLN A 90 -5.82 4.80 -4.34
CA GLN A 90 -5.12 3.53 -4.45
C GLN A 90 -5.91 2.56 -5.30
N THR A 91 -5.20 1.80 -6.15
CA THR A 91 -5.79 0.71 -6.93
C THR A 91 -5.07 -0.59 -6.62
N GLU A 92 -5.83 -1.66 -6.47
CA GLU A 92 -5.34 -3.03 -6.39
C GLU A 92 -6.21 -3.97 -7.24
N ILE A 93 -5.67 -5.14 -7.57
CA ILE A 93 -6.45 -6.22 -8.16
C ILE A 93 -7.01 -7.07 -7.03
N ALA A 94 -8.29 -6.92 -6.71
CA ALA A 94 -8.91 -7.66 -5.61
C ALA A 94 -9.21 -9.12 -5.98
N ARG A 95 -9.62 -9.38 -7.23
CA ARG A 95 -9.90 -10.73 -7.73
C ARG A 95 -9.49 -10.85 -9.19
N THR A 96 -9.09 -12.04 -9.60
CA THR A 96 -8.64 -12.34 -10.95
C THR A 96 -9.41 -13.52 -11.53
N GLY A 97 -9.73 -13.46 -12.82
CA GLY A 97 -10.05 -14.66 -13.60
C GLY A 97 -8.79 -15.49 -13.88
N PRO A 98 -8.95 -16.73 -14.39
CA PRO A 98 -7.83 -17.57 -14.80
C PRO A 98 -6.84 -16.82 -15.70
N GLY A 99 -5.54 -16.88 -15.40
CA GLY A 99 -4.48 -16.26 -16.21
C GLY A 99 -4.25 -14.76 -15.98
N ALA A 100 -4.92 -14.12 -15.02
CA ALA A 100 -4.75 -12.70 -14.69
C ALA A 100 -3.83 -12.40 -13.49
N GLY A 101 -3.25 -13.43 -12.85
CA GLY A 101 -2.48 -13.29 -11.60
C GLY A 101 -3.33 -13.63 -10.37
N PHE A 102 -3.00 -13.06 -9.22
CA PHE A 102 -3.67 -13.31 -7.93
C PHE A 102 -4.29 -12.03 -7.36
N GLY A 103 -5.42 -12.19 -6.67
CA GLY A 103 -6.08 -11.12 -5.92
C GLY A 103 -5.23 -10.65 -4.73
N GLY A 104 -5.35 -9.37 -4.36
CA GLY A 104 -4.53 -8.69 -3.35
C GLY A 104 -3.24 -8.06 -3.92
N SER A 105 -3.07 -8.04 -5.24
CA SER A 105 -1.87 -7.44 -5.86
C SER A 105 -2.04 -5.90 -5.97
N PRO A 106 -1.11 -5.08 -5.46
CA PRO A 106 -1.17 -3.64 -5.64
C PRO A 106 -0.96 -3.27 -7.11
N VAL A 107 -1.72 -2.29 -7.61
CA VAL A 107 -1.49 -1.65 -8.93
C VAL A 107 -0.68 -0.37 -8.74
N GLY A 108 -1.03 0.43 -7.74
CA GLY A 108 -0.31 1.64 -7.37
C GLY A 108 -1.19 2.63 -6.63
N SER A 109 -0.63 3.79 -6.31
CA SER A 109 -1.34 4.89 -5.67
C SER A 109 -0.97 6.24 -6.27
N ARG A 110 -1.84 7.23 -6.11
CA ARG A 110 -1.63 8.62 -6.56
C ARG A 110 -2.40 9.58 -5.67
N VAL A 111 -1.75 10.66 -5.23
CA VAL A 111 -2.48 11.75 -4.57
C VAL A 111 -3.32 12.50 -5.60
N VAL A 112 -4.55 12.81 -5.24
CA VAL A 112 -5.52 13.52 -6.08
C VAL A 112 -6.25 14.59 -5.30
N GLN A 113 -6.86 15.52 -6.02
CA GLN A 113 -7.63 16.63 -5.46
C GLN A 113 -8.81 16.94 -6.38
N TRP A 114 -9.98 17.17 -5.80
CA TRP A 114 -11.15 17.67 -6.53
C TRP A 114 -11.16 19.19 -6.50
N THR A 115 -11.17 19.85 -7.67
CA THR A 115 -11.17 21.31 -7.77
C THR A 115 -12.32 21.80 -8.65
N ARG A 116 -13.03 22.86 -8.25
CA ARG A 116 -14.15 23.40 -9.03
C ARG A 116 -13.76 24.66 -9.78
N ARG A 117 -14.12 24.76 -11.07
CA ARG A 117 -14.12 26.03 -11.82
C ARG A 117 -15.44 26.18 -12.58
N GLY A 118 -16.24 27.17 -12.19
CA GLY A 118 -17.58 27.36 -12.73
C GLY A 118 -18.45 26.11 -12.51
N ASN A 119 -19.03 25.60 -13.60
CA ASN A 119 -19.89 24.42 -13.61
C ASN A 119 -19.15 23.12 -13.96
N THR A 120 -17.84 23.07 -13.70
CA THR A 120 -17.02 21.88 -13.89
C THR A 120 -16.20 21.60 -12.64
N VAL A 121 -16.18 20.35 -12.20
CA VAL A 121 -15.25 19.83 -11.20
C VAL A 121 -14.16 19.04 -11.93
N TYR A 122 -12.90 19.29 -11.58
CA TYR A 122 -11.74 18.60 -12.11
C TYR A 122 -11.17 17.68 -11.04
N LEU A 123 -10.82 16.47 -11.44
CA LEU A 123 -9.97 15.58 -10.65
C LEU A 123 -8.54 15.82 -11.12
N CYS A 124 -7.71 16.37 -10.25
CA CYS A 124 -6.31 16.68 -10.53
C CYS A 124 -5.43 15.71 -9.76
N ALA A 125 -4.37 15.19 -10.38
CA ALA A 125 -3.34 14.50 -9.63
C ALA A 125 -2.41 15.50 -8.96
N VAL A 126 -1.83 15.12 -7.82
CA VAL A 126 -0.86 15.91 -7.07
C VAL A 126 0.39 15.08 -6.87
N SER A 127 1.56 15.71 -6.99
CA SER A 127 2.84 15.06 -6.69
C SER A 127 3.48 15.75 -5.49
N HIS A 128 4.10 14.96 -4.61
CA HIS A 128 4.91 15.44 -3.48
C HIS A 128 6.38 15.02 -3.63
N SER A 129 6.81 14.68 -4.85
CA SER A 129 8.17 14.26 -5.16
C SER A 129 9.19 15.40 -5.16
N LEU A 130 8.73 16.65 -5.31
CA LEU A 130 9.57 17.85 -5.20
C LEU A 130 9.10 18.63 -3.96
N ARG A 131 10.03 18.98 -3.07
CA ARG A 131 9.71 19.70 -1.83
C ARG A 131 10.63 20.90 -1.64
N GLY A 132 10.03 22.02 -1.24
CA GLY A 132 10.74 23.23 -0.86
C GLY A 132 10.72 23.45 0.66
N ASP A 133 11.13 24.64 1.08
CA ASP A 133 11.16 25.05 2.49
C ASP A 133 9.84 25.64 3.03
N GLY A 134 8.80 25.68 2.18
CA GLY A 134 7.48 26.22 2.51
C GLY A 134 7.40 27.74 2.65
N LYS A 135 8.51 28.49 2.48
CA LYS A 135 8.56 29.91 2.89
C LYS A 135 9.22 30.83 1.87
N THR A 136 10.15 30.33 1.07
CA THR A 136 11.02 31.18 0.25
C THR A 136 10.61 31.22 -1.23
N ALA A 137 11.42 31.92 -2.04
CA ALA A 137 11.30 31.87 -3.49
C ALA A 137 11.45 30.45 -4.05
N ILE A 138 12.17 29.56 -3.36
CA ILE A 138 12.32 28.17 -3.75
C ILE A 138 10.98 27.43 -3.66
N GLN A 139 10.18 27.66 -2.61
CA GLN A 139 8.84 27.06 -2.54
C GLN A 139 7.99 27.45 -3.74
N ARG A 140 8.00 28.73 -4.15
CA ARG A 140 7.27 29.17 -5.35
C ARG A 140 7.78 28.51 -6.62
N ALA A 141 9.08 28.28 -6.74
CA ALA A 141 9.66 27.59 -7.90
C ALA A 141 9.24 26.11 -7.94
N VAL A 142 9.20 25.43 -6.79
CA VAL A 142 8.67 24.08 -6.64
C VAL A 142 7.21 24.04 -7.04
N ASP A 143 6.36 24.93 -6.50
CA ASP A 143 4.94 25.00 -6.84
C ASP A 143 4.72 25.24 -8.34
N ALA A 144 5.51 26.12 -8.96
CA ALA A 144 5.42 26.41 -10.39
C ALA A 144 5.88 25.24 -11.28
N SER A 145 6.80 24.42 -10.80
CA SER A 145 7.26 23.20 -11.49
C SER A 145 6.35 22.00 -11.25
N ASN A 146 5.44 22.09 -10.29
CA ASN A 146 4.60 20.99 -9.85
C ASN A 146 3.14 21.19 -10.30
N VAL A 147 2.92 21.24 -11.61
CA VAL A 147 1.57 21.27 -12.20
C VAL A 147 1.11 19.85 -12.45
N GLY A 148 0.23 19.36 -11.59
CA GLY A 148 -0.33 18.03 -11.71
C GLY A 148 -1.30 17.89 -12.90
N PRO A 149 -1.30 16.74 -13.60
CA PRO A 149 -2.21 16.52 -14.72
C PRO A 149 -3.67 16.46 -14.26
N ILE A 150 -4.56 17.03 -15.08
CA ILE A 150 -6.01 16.84 -14.94
C ILE A 150 -6.32 15.40 -15.39
N VAL A 151 -6.78 14.58 -14.44
CA VAL A 151 -7.20 13.20 -14.68
C VAL A 151 -8.58 13.17 -15.34
N GLY A 152 -9.49 14.02 -14.88
CA GLY A 152 -10.85 14.08 -15.41
C GLY A 152 -11.51 15.44 -15.20
N ALA A 153 -12.51 15.73 -16.03
CA ALA A 153 -13.35 16.92 -15.94
C ALA A 153 -14.82 16.50 -15.96
N PHE A 154 -15.56 16.90 -14.94
CA PHE A 154 -16.91 16.45 -14.66
C PHE A 154 -17.86 17.65 -14.63
N PRO A 155 -18.88 17.69 -15.50
CA PRO A 155 -19.90 18.72 -15.39
C PRO A 155 -20.63 18.62 -14.06
N VAL A 156 -20.93 19.76 -13.47
CA VAL A 156 -21.87 19.85 -12.33
C VAL A 156 -23.27 19.61 -12.88
N GLU A 157 -23.80 18.41 -12.62
CA GLU A 157 -25.12 18.00 -13.08
C GLU A 157 -26.23 18.66 -12.26
N ALA A 158 -26.01 18.83 -10.96
CA ALA A 158 -26.87 19.55 -10.03
C ALA A 158 -26.05 20.17 -8.89
N GLU A 159 -26.69 21.02 -8.09
CA GLU A 159 -26.12 21.52 -6.84
C GLU A 159 -26.99 21.07 -5.66
N GLY A 160 -26.35 20.41 -4.68
CA GLY A 160 -26.96 20.06 -3.41
C GLY A 160 -26.98 21.24 -2.43
N GLU A 161 -27.13 20.91 -1.15
CA GLU A 161 -27.06 21.91 -0.08
C GLU A 161 -25.71 22.63 -0.09
N ASN A 162 -25.70 23.91 0.29
CA ASN A 162 -24.49 24.75 0.33
C ASN A 162 -23.69 24.81 -0.98
N LYS A 163 -24.35 24.61 -2.13
CA LYS A 163 -23.71 24.59 -3.46
C LYS A 163 -22.74 23.42 -3.64
N ALA A 164 -22.94 22.31 -2.93
CA ALA A 164 -22.21 21.06 -3.15
C ALA A 164 -22.39 20.59 -4.61
N PRO A 165 -21.32 20.46 -5.41
CA PRO A 165 -21.45 19.97 -6.77
C PRO A 165 -21.81 18.49 -6.79
N VAL A 166 -22.85 18.13 -7.55
CA VAL A 166 -23.21 16.76 -7.88
C VAL A 166 -22.62 16.43 -9.25
N ILE A 167 -21.74 15.43 -9.31
CA ILE A 167 -21.05 15.01 -10.54
C ILE A 167 -21.27 13.52 -10.80
N GLU A 168 -21.43 13.15 -12.06
CA GLU A 168 -21.56 11.74 -12.49
C GLU A 168 -20.17 11.13 -12.68
N VAL A 169 -19.87 10.00 -12.03
CA VAL A 169 -18.52 9.43 -11.92
C VAL A 169 -18.41 7.97 -12.37
N THR A 170 -19.46 7.37 -12.92
CA THR A 170 -19.48 5.94 -13.32
C THR A 170 -18.31 5.59 -14.25
N ARG A 171 -18.04 6.47 -15.24
CA ARG A 171 -16.96 6.27 -16.21
C ARG A 171 -15.55 6.40 -15.62
N LEU A 172 -15.41 6.98 -14.42
CA LEU A 172 -14.14 7.04 -13.72
C LEU A 172 -13.63 5.63 -13.37
N TYR A 173 -14.55 4.71 -13.07
CA TYR A 173 -14.23 3.35 -12.60
C TYR A 173 -14.42 2.28 -13.69
N ALA A 174 -15.38 2.46 -14.60
CA ALA A 174 -15.71 1.46 -15.62
C ALA A 174 -14.78 1.49 -16.86
N GLY A 175 -13.66 2.23 -16.80
CA GLY A 175 -12.75 2.43 -17.94
C GLY A 175 -11.32 2.73 -17.51
N ASP A 176 -10.55 3.39 -18.38
CA ASP A 176 -9.13 3.71 -18.15
C ASP A 176 -8.91 5.11 -17.53
N ALA A 177 -9.99 5.75 -17.07
CA ALA A 177 -9.99 7.14 -16.60
C ALA A 177 -9.56 7.30 -15.12
N ALA A 178 -9.39 6.19 -14.39
CA ALA A 178 -8.97 6.24 -12.99
C ALA A 178 -7.55 6.85 -12.86
N PRO A 179 -7.25 7.59 -11.77
CA PRO A 179 -5.91 8.07 -11.48
C PRO A 179 -4.85 6.96 -11.45
N VAL A 180 -5.22 5.75 -11.08
CA VAL A 180 -4.32 4.60 -11.17
C VAL A 180 -5.05 3.49 -11.93
N PRO A 181 -4.91 3.44 -13.27
CA PRO A 181 -5.64 2.48 -14.08
C PRO A 181 -5.06 1.06 -13.93
N ALA A 182 -5.94 0.08 -13.78
CA ALA A 182 -5.56 -1.34 -13.69
C ALA A 182 -5.28 -1.98 -15.06
N GLY A 183 -5.76 -1.38 -16.15
CA GLY A 183 -5.61 -1.88 -17.52
C GLY A 183 -4.18 -2.29 -17.88
N PRO A 184 -3.18 -1.39 -17.76
CA PRO A 184 -1.80 -1.71 -18.07
C PRO A 184 -1.26 -2.95 -17.34
N VAL A 185 -1.62 -3.14 -16.07
CA VAL A 185 -1.22 -4.33 -15.28
C VAL A 185 -1.88 -5.60 -15.83
N LEU A 186 -3.14 -5.51 -16.27
CA LEU A 186 -3.89 -6.61 -16.89
C LEU A 186 -3.45 -6.92 -18.33
N GLY A 187 -2.73 -5.99 -18.97
CA GLY A 187 -2.09 -6.15 -20.26
C GLY A 187 -2.79 -5.45 -21.43
N GLY A 188 -3.49 -4.34 -21.18
CA GLY A 188 -4.15 -3.54 -22.23
C GLY A 188 -5.16 -2.55 -21.66
N THR A 189 -5.92 -1.87 -22.52
CA THR A 189 -6.98 -0.95 -22.09
C THR A 189 -8.28 -1.71 -21.78
N PRO A 190 -9.03 -1.36 -20.71
CA PRO A 190 -10.33 -1.95 -20.44
C PRO A 190 -11.33 -1.71 -21.60
N ASP A 191 -12.03 -2.77 -21.98
CA ASP A 191 -13.16 -2.74 -22.91
C ASP A 191 -14.39 -2.23 -22.15
N SER A 192 -14.81 -1.00 -22.45
CA SER A 192 -15.91 -0.32 -21.75
C SER A 192 -17.27 -0.99 -21.92
N ALA A 193 -17.46 -1.82 -22.96
CA ALA A 193 -18.71 -2.57 -23.13
C ALA A 193 -18.77 -3.84 -22.27
N ARG A 194 -17.62 -4.29 -21.76
CA ARG A 194 -17.47 -5.49 -20.91
C ARG A 194 -16.85 -5.17 -19.55
N SER A 195 -16.87 -3.89 -19.17
CA SER A 195 -16.35 -3.38 -17.92
C SER A 195 -17.40 -2.49 -17.27
N PHE A 196 -17.61 -2.65 -15.96
CA PHE A 196 -18.66 -1.95 -15.23
C PHE A 196 -18.29 -1.80 -13.76
N LEU A 197 -18.87 -0.78 -13.12
CA LEU A 197 -18.80 -0.60 -11.67
C LEU A 197 -19.76 -1.59 -11.02
N ASP A 198 -19.24 -2.47 -10.17
CA ASP A 198 -20.01 -3.52 -9.48
C ASP A 198 -20.58 -3.02 -8.15
N ARG A 199 -19.75 -2.31 -7.38
CA ARG A 199 -20.13 -1.79 -6.07
C ARG A 199 -19.38 -0.50 -5.78
N ILE A 200 -20.03 0.41 -5.06
CA ILE A 200 -19.39 1.56 -4.43
C ILE A 200 -19.95 1.77 -3.03
N LYS A 201 -19.10 2.14 -2.08
CA LYS A 201 -19.46 2.44 -0.69
C LYS A 201 -18.75 3.70 -0.21
N ALA A 202 -19.43 4.46 0.64
CA ALA A 202 -18.89 5.65 1.28
C ALA A 202 -18.71 5.42 2.77
N PHE A 203 -17.49 5.63 3.26
CA PHE A 203 -17.15 5.62 4.68
C PHE A 203 -16.76 7.02 5.14
N PRO A 204 -16.71 7.32 6.45
CA PRO A 204 -16.42 8.67 6.92
C PRO A 204 -15.13 9.30 6.39
N THR A 205 -14.11 8.48 6.09
CA THR A 205 -12.78 8.96 5.65
C THR A 205 -12.38 8.46 4.27
N ASN A 206 -13.16 7.59 3.63
CA ASN A 206 -12.81 7.00 2.34
C ASN A 206 -14.03 6.59 1.51
N ILE A 207 -13.82 6.39 0.21
CA ILE A 207 -14.80 5.79 -0.70
C ILE A 207 -14.14 4.59 -1.37
N GLU A 208 -14.83 3.47 -1.37
CA GLU A 208 -14.34 2.21 -1.93
C GLU A 208 -15.21 1.78 -3.11
N ALA A 209 -14.58 1.52 -4.24
CA ALA A 209 -15.25 1.12 -5.47
C ALA A 209 -14.65 -0.16 -6.02
N ARG A 210 -15.51 -1.11 -6.42
CA ARG A 210 -15.12 -2.35 -7.10
C ARG A 210 -15.62 -2.30 -8.53
N ALA A 211 -14.69 -2.40 -9.47
CA ALA A 211 -15.00 -2.42 -10.90
C ALA A 211 -14.58 -3.74 -11.52
N VAL A 212 -15.47 -4.36 -12.28
CA VAL A 212 -15.14 -5.49 -13.14
C VAL A 212 -14.56 -4.93 -14.42
N LEU A 213 -13.32 -5.29 -14.74
CA LEU A 213 -12.60 -4.83 -15.91
C LEU A 213 -12.27 -6.02 -16.81
N THR A 214 -12.65 -5.93 -18.09
CA THR A 214 -12.26 -6.89 -19.11
C THR A 214 -11.29 -6.23 -20.09
N VAL A 215 -10.10 -6.79 -20.24
CA VAL A 215 -9.03 -6.23 -21.07
C VAL A 215 -8.69 -7.17 -22.21
N ASN A 216 -8.63 -6.66 -23.43
CA ASN A 216 -8.10 -7.38 -24.58
C ASN A 216 -6.57 -7.26 -24.56
N ARG A 217 -5.85 -8.38 -24.45
CA ARG A 217 -4.38 -8.38 -24.41
C ARG A 217 -3.81 -8.19 -25.80
N SER A 218 -2.98 -7.17 -25.97
CA SER A 218 -2.24 -6.91 -27.21
C SER A 218 -0.73 -7.06 -26.97
N GLY A 219 -0.13 -8.15 -27.49
CA GLY A 219 1.32 -8.37 -27.52
C GLY A 219 1.90 -9.28 -26.41
N PRO A 220 3.16 -9.74 -26.56
CA PRO A 220 3.82 -10.58 -25.56
C PRO A 220 3.97 -9.80 -24.26
N THR A 221 3.39 -10.31 -23.17
CA THR A 221 3.31 -9.61 -21.88
C THR A 221 4.71 -9.38 -21.29
N GLY A 222 5.13 -8.11 -21.24
CA GLY A 222 6.30 -7.65 -20.50
C GLY A 222 6.06 -7.65 -19.00
N ALA A 223 6.08 -8.82 -18.37
CA ALA A 223 6.29 -9.00 -16.93
C ALA A 223 6.61 -10.48 -16.68
N ALA A 224 7.76 -10.94 -17.17
CA ALA A 224 8.33 -12.19 -16.75
C ALA A 224 8.77 -12.04 -15.29
N GLY A 225 8.03 -12.61 -14.33
CA GLY A 225 8.46 -12.62 -12.93
C GLY A 225 7.37 -12.79 -11.86
N MET A 226 6.09 -12.54 -12.16
CA MET A 226 5.03 -12.69 -11.15
C MET A 226 4.53 -14.14 -11.04
N PRO A 227 4.53 -14.75 -9.83
CA PRO A 227 3.96 -16.07 -9.61
C PRO A 227 2.49 -16.14 -10.06
N GLY A 228 2.10 -17.21 -10.75
CA GLY A 228 0.71 -17.43 -11.20
C GLY A 228 0.34 -16.80 -12.55
N ARG A 229 1.25 -16.06 -13.21
CA ARG A 229 1.08 -15.64 -14.61
C ARG A 229 1.53 -16.78 -15.52
N GLY A 230 0.60 -17.66 -15.92
CA GLY A 230 0.89 -18.73 -16.86
C GLY A 230 1.47 -18.18 -18.17
N ARG A 231 2.43 -18.90 -18.78
CA ARG A 231 2.88 -18.65 -20.16
C ARG A 231 1.77 -19.07 -21.13
N SER A 232 0.63 -18.38 -21.13
CA SER A 232 -0.40 -18.59 -22.16
C SER A 232 -0.07 -17.72 -23.37
N SER A 233 0.22 -18.35 -24.50
CA SER A 233 0.41 -17.73 -25.82
C SER A 233 -0.88 -17.16 -26.42
N GLN A 234 -1.92 -16.91 -25.62
CA GLN A 234 -3.25 -16.58 -26.13
C GLN A 234 -3.63 -15.12 -25.89
N SER A 235 -4.02 -14.48 -26.99
CA SER A 235 -4.71 -13.18 -27.12
C SER A 235 -6.11 -13.15 -26.47
N ALA A 236 -6.39 -14.04 -25.51
CA ALA A 236 -7.70 -14.13 -24.87
C ALA A 236 -7.94 -12.91 -23.96
N PRO A 237 -9.18 -12.38 -23.90
CA PRO A 237 -9.51 -11.33 -22.96
C PRO A 237 -9.36 -11.83 -21.53
N VAL A 238 -8.97 -10.91 -20.65
CA VAL A 238 -8.80 -11.19 -19.24
C VAL A 238 -9.72 -10.30 -18.43
N THR A 239 -10.47 -10.91 -17.51
CA THR A 239 -11.36 -10.21 -16.59
C THR A 239 -10.81 -10.25 -15.18
N ALA A 240 -10.80 -9.11 -14.51
CA ALA A 240 -10.41 -8.96 -13.11
C ALA A 240 -11.31 -7.95 -12.41
N VAL A 241 -11.36 -8.03 -11.08
CA VAL A 241 -12.01 -7.02 -10.24
C VAL A 241 -10.92 -6.08 -9.73
N ALA A 242 -10.92 -4.85 -10.21
CA ALA A 242 -10.14 -3.77 -9.64
C ALA A 242 -10.86 -3.20 -8.42
N HIS A 243 -10.10 -2.94 -7.36
CA HIS A 243 -10.57 -2.26 -6.17
C HIS A 243 -9.86 -0.89 -6.10
N HIS A 244 -10.67 0.15 -5.99
CA HIS A 244 -10.24 1.54 -5.93
C HIS A 244 -10.64 2.14 -4.59
N SER A 245 -9.63 2.65 -3.87
CA SER A 245 -9.79 3.31 -2.59
C SER A 245 -9.45 4.78 -2.74
N LEU A 246 -10.36 5.67 -2.37
CA LEU A 246 -10.13 7.11 -2.27
C LEU A 246 -10.15 7.51 -0.80
N VAL A 247 -8.98 7.68 -0.20
CA VAL A 247 -8.83 7.98 1.24
C VAL A 247 -8.51 9.46 1.44
N LEU A 248 -9.22 10.14 2.34
CA LEU A 248 -8.88 11.50 2.74
C LEU A 248 -7.54 11.53 3.50
N LEU A 249 -6.59 12.33 3.02
CA LEU A 249 -5.32 12.49 3.71
C LEU A 249 -5.48 13.39 4.95
N PRO A 250 -4.67 13.18 6.01
CA PRO A 250 -4.67 14.05 7.18
C PRO A 250 -4.46 15.52 6.78
N ALA A 251 -5.23 16.44 7.37
CA ALA A 251 -5.06 17.87 7.10
C ALA A 251 -3.65 18.38 7.49
N THR A 252 -3.05 17.78 8.52
CA THR A 252 -1.67 18.06 8.95
C THR A 252 -0.85 16.77 8.86
N PRO A 253 0.11 16.69 7.91
CA PRO A 253 1.02 15.55 7.81
C PRO A 253 1.75 15.30 9.12
N MET A 254 2.05 14.03 9.42
CA MET A 254 2.95 13.69 10.53
C MET A 254 4.34 14.30 10.27
N ALA A 255 5.08 14.61 11.34
CA ALA A 255 6.51 14.87 11.20
C ALA A 255 7.20 13.61 10.65
N GLY A 256 7.73 13.69 9.43
CA GLY A 256 8.48 12.60 8.81
C GLY A 256 9.73 12.25 9.60
N ARG A 257 10.15 10.98 9.51
CA ARG A 257 11.44 10.52 10.07
C ARG A 257 12.36 10.15 8.92
N LEU A 258 13.50 10.82 8.85
CA LEU A 258 14.49 10.57 7.81
C LEU A 258 14.99 9.13 7.88
N PHE A 259 15.08 8.51 6.70
CA PHE A 259 15.59 7.16 6.54
C PHE A 259 17.09 7.09 6.85
N ASP A 260 17.50 5.98 7.47
CA ASP A 260 18.89 5.58 7.64
C ASP A 260 19.05 4.16 7.07
N SER A 261 19.99 3.99 6.14
CA SER A 261 20.18 2.74 5.41
C SER A 261 20.59 1.54 6.29
N ARG A 262 20.94 1.77 7.57
CA ARG A 262 21.24 0.72 8.55
C ARG A 262 19.99 0.12 9.19
N VAL A 263 18.83 0.77 9.06
CA VAL A 263 17.57 0.33 9.66
C VAL A 263 16.53 0.06 8.57
N GLY A 264 16.13 -1.20 8.41
CA GLY A 264 15.32 -1.64 7.27
C GLY A 264 13.85 -1.24 7.34
N TYR A 265 13.52 0.01 6.98
CA TYR A 265 12.14 0.50 6.82
C TYR A 265 11.78 0.71 5.34
N PHE A 266 10.49 0.53 4.99
CA PHE A 266 9.90 1.07 3.78
C PHE A 266 9.97 2.59 3.79
N THR A 267 10.07 3.20 2.61
CA THR A 267 10.38 4.62 2.48
C THR A 267 9.58 5.28 1.36
N GLU A 268 9.42 6.59 1.48
CA GLU A 268 8.94 7.49 0.45
C GLU A 268 10.07 8.49 0.10
N GLU A 269 10.54 8.46 -1.15
CA GLU A 269 11.63 9.31 -1.64
C GLU A 269 11.11 10.64 -2.19
N PHE A 270 11.85 11.72 -1.96
CA PHE A 270 11.58 13.02 -2.53
C PHE A 270 12.87 13.83 -2.78
N SER A 271 12.79 14.74 -3.72
CA SER A 271 13.81 15.74 -4.02
C SER A 271 13.59 16.99 -3.17
N ASP A 272 14.52 17.27 -2.28
CA ASP A 272 14.54 18.44 -1.41
C ASP A 272 15.32 19.59 -2.05
N PHE A 273 14.60 20.67 -2.36
CA PHE A 273 15.12 21.94 -2.87
C PHE A 273 15.29 22.98 -1.75
N GLY A 274 14.65 22.79 -0.60
CA GLY A 274 14.68 23.73 0.53
C GLY A 274 15.95 23.66 1.38
N ASN A 275 16.89 22.80 1.00
CA ASN A 275 18.17 22.64 1.69
C ASN A 275 19.14 23.80 1.38
N ASN A 276 20.10 24.05 2.29
CA ASN A 276 21.07 25.14 2.16
C ASN A 276 22.29 24.82 1.27
N GLU A 277 22.28 23.72 0.51
CA GLU A 277 23.36 23.38 -0.42
C GLU A 277 23.06 23.86 -1.84
N ASN A 278 24.10 24.03 -2.65
CA ASN A 278 23.98 24.42 -4.06
C ASN A 278 23.53 23.24 -4.97
N ARG A 279 22.70 22.33 -4.45
CA ARG A 279 22.20 21.14 -5.17
C ARG A 279 20.91 20.60 -4.55
N VAL A 280 20.13 19.92 -5.36
CA VAL A 280 19.01 19.10 -4.89
C VAL A 280 19.55 17.92 -4.09
N LYS A 281 18.89 17.60 -2.97
CA LYS A 281 19.15 16.36 -2.23
C LYS A 281 18.00 15.39 -2.40
N SER A 282 18.30 14.14 -2.73
CA SER A 282 17.34 13.07 -2.49
C SER A 282 17.28 12.79 -0.99
N ARG A 283 16.06 12.72 -0.46
CA ARG A 283 15.76 12.35 0.93
C ARG A 283 14.63 11.35 0.93
N GLU A 284 14.57 10.58 2.01
CA GLU A 284 13.56 9.54 2.19
C GLU A 284 12.94 9.67 3.58
N TYR A 285 11.62 9.57 3.68
CA TYR A 285 10.93 9.37 4.95
C TYR A 285 10.54 7.90 5.12
N ILE A 286 10.72 7.36 6.31
CA ILE A 286 10.25 6.01 6.61
C ILE A 286 8.72 5.96 6.71
N ALA A 287 8.13 4.85 6.29
CA ALA A 287 6.73 4.55 6.58
C ALA A 287 6.58 4.11 8.04
N ARG A 288 5.73 4.78 8.82
CA ARG A 288 5.41 4.41 10.21
C ARG A 288 4.06 4.96 10.65
N TYR A 289 3.43 4.34 11.64
CA TYR A 289 2.24 4.91 12.30
C TYR A 289 2.61 6.15 13.13
N ARG A 290 1.67 7.10 13.21
CA ARG A 290 1.77 8.22 14.16
C ARG A 290 1.48 7.74 15.57
N LEU A 291 2.51 7.69 16.41
CA LEU A 291 2.39 7.44 17.84
C LEU A 291 2.91 8.63 18.65
N GLU A 292 2.02 9.14 19.49
CA GLU A 292 2.27 10.23 20.43
C GLU A 292 1.92 9.73 21.83
N LYS A 293 2.76 10.03 22.83
CA LYS A 293 2.50 9.61 24.21
C LYS A 293 1.35 10.42 24.81
N LYS A 294 0.44 9.77 25.53
CA LYS A 294 -0.56 10.46 26.37
C LYS A 294 0.11 11.33 27.43
N ASP A 295 1.18 10.82 28.06
CA ASP A 295 2.08 11.59 28.92
C ASP A 295 3.44 11.75 28.23
N PRO A 296 3.73 12.92 27.62
CA PRO A 296 5.00 13.17 26.93
C PRO A 296 6.23 13.13 27.84
N ALA A 297 6.08 13.32 29.16
CA ALA A 297 7.19 13.34 30.11
C ALA A 297 7.55 11.94 30.64
N ALA A 298 6.62 10.99 30.59
CA ALA A 298 6.86 9.63 31.04
C ALA A 298 7.84 8.87 30.13
N ALA A 299 8.71 8.05 30.73
CA ALA A 299 9.59 7.15 29.98
C ALA A 299 8.79 6.16 29.13
N ILE A 300 7.71 5.61 29.70
CA ILE A 300 6.74 4.74 29.02
C ILE A 300 5.33 5.29 29.27
N SER A 301 4.57 5.49 28.21
CA SER A 301 3.17 5.95 28.25
C SER A 301 2.32 5.13 27.28
N GLU A 302 1.02 5.04 27.51
CA GLU A 302 0.12 4.65 26.42
C GLU A 302 0.15 5.69 25.30
N PRO A 303 -0.06 5.29 24.04
CA PRO A 303 -0.22 6.24 22.95
C PRO A 303 -1.58 6.95 23.03
N VAL A 304 -1.66 8.18 22.53
CA VAL A 304 -2.93 8.91 22.36
C VAL A 304 -3.88 8.10 21.45
N ARG A 305 -3.34 7.54 20.37
CA ARG A 305 -4.03 6.61 19.46
C ARG A 305 -3.22 5.32 19.33
N PRO A 306 -3.68 4.19 19.89
CA PRO A 306 -3.04 2.90 19.65
C PRO A 306 -3.26 2.42 18.22
N ILE A 307 -2.37 1.56 17.74
CA ILE A 307 -2.53 0.86 16.47
C ILE A 307 -3.49 -0.31 16.71
N VAL A 308 -4.68 -0.22 16.16
CA VAL A 308 -5.72 -1.25 16.35
C VAL A 308 -5.85 -2.08 15.09
N TYR A 309 -5.68 -3.39 15.21
CA TYR A 309 -5.96 -4.35 14.16
C TYR A 309 -7.24 -5.13 14.48
N TYR A 310 -8.15 -5.20 13.53
CA TYR A 310 -9.34 -6.03 13.61
C TYR A 310 -9.08 -7.37 12.92
N VAL A 311 -9.35 -8.46 13.64
CA VAL A 311 -9.43 -9.82 13.09
C VAL A 311 -10.80 -9.96 12.46
N SER A 312 -10.84 -10.05 11.13
CA SER A 312 -12.09 -10.00 10.39
C SER A 312 -12.98 -11.22 10.64
N ARG A 313 -14.27 -11.07 10.29
CA ARG A 313 -15.31 -12.09 10.55
C ARG A 313 -14.96 -13.44 9.91
N GLU A 314 -14.33 -13.41 8.74
CA GLU A 314 -13.96 -14.59 7.96
C GLU A 314 -12.76 -15.39 8.51
N VAL A 315 -12.01 -14.87 9.49
CA VAL A 315 -10.93 -15.64 10.13
C VAL A 315 -11.53 -16.80 10.94
N PRO A 316 -11.16 -18.07 10.67
CA PRO A 316 -11.72 -19.22 11.36
C PRO A 316 -11.52 -19.13 12.87
N GLU A 317 -12.58 -19.42 13.63
CA GLU A 317 -12.64 -19.18 15.08
C GLU A 317 -11.46 -19.79 15.85
N ARG A 318 -11.11 -21.05 15.55
CA ARG A 318 -9.97 -21.75 16.16
C ARG A 318 -8.62 -21.04 16.00
N TRP A 319 -8.47 -20.21 14.97
CA TRP A 319 -7.23 -19.49 14.66
C TRP A 319 -7.19 -18.07 15.21
N ARG A 320 -8.33 -17.47 15.54
CA ARG A 320 -8.42 -16.06 15.96
C ARG A 320 -7.51 -15.71 17.12
N ARG A 321 -7.41 -16.60 18.13
CA ARG A 321 -6.52 -16.37 19.28
C ARG A 321 -5.06 -16.22 18.85
N TYR A 322 -4.60 -17.03 17.90
CA TYR A 322 -3.23 -17.03 17.42
C TYR A 322 -2.93 -15.83 16.53
N VAL A 323 -3.91 -15.43 15.71
CA VAL A 323 -3.81 -14.20 14.92
C VAL A 323 -3.69 -12.98 15.83
N LYS A 324 -4.54 -12.87 16.87
CA LYS A 324 -4.45 -11.77 17.85
C LYS A 324 -3.11 -11.77 18.59
N GLN A 325 -2.63 -12.92 19.02
CA GLN A 325 -1.32 -13.05 19.65
C GLN A 325 -0.19 -12.58 18.74
N GLY A 326 -0.19 -12.98 17.46
CA GLY A 326 0.85 -12.56 16.50
C GLY A 326 0.85 -11.05 16.24
N ILE A 327 -0.34 -10.43 16.26
CA ILE A 327 -0.47 -8.96 16.22
C ILE A 327 0.15 -8.32 17.47
N GLU A 328 -0.16 -8.84 18.66
CA GLU A 328 0.24 -8.24 19.93
C GLU A 328 1.67 -8.57 20.36
N ASP A 329 2.33 -9.53 19.69
CA ASP A 329 3.72 -9.93 19.94
C ASP A 329 4.75 -8.79 19.79
N TRP A 330 4.36 -7.72 19.11
CA TRP A 330 5.17 -6.53 18.93
C TRP A 330 5.15 -5.57 20.13
N ASN A 331 4.19 -5.67 21.06
CA ASN A 331 4.09 -4.75 22.20
C ASN A 331 5.38 -4.63 23.04
N PRO A 332 6.12 -5.72 23.36
CA PRO A 332 7.41 -5.61 24.05
C PRO A 332 8.47 -4.79 23.30
N ALA A 333 8.42 -4.72 21.97
CA ALA A 333 9.28 -3.85 21.18
C ALA A 333 8.84 -2.38 21.29
N PHE A 334 7.53 -2.12 21.29
CA PHE A 334 6.98 -0.79 21.50
C PHE A 334 7.20 -0.25 22.93
N GLU A 335 7.20 -1.12 23.94
CA GLU A 335 7.53 -0.71 25.31
C GLU A 335 8.96 -0.13 25.39
N ARG A 336 9.91 -0.72 24.66
CA ARG A 336 11.28 -0.16 24.52
C ARG A 336 11.33 1.13 23.73
N ALA A 337 10.36 1.36 22.83
CA ALA A 337 10.15 2.64 22.16
C ALA A 337 9.42 3.67 23.05
N GLY A 338 9.03 3.30 24.28
CA GLY A 338 8.34 4.17 25.22
C GLY A 338 6.81 4.08 25.17
N PHE A 339 6.25 3.07 24.51
CA PHE A 339 4.81 2.88 24.38
C PHE A 339 4.34 1.55 24.97
N ARG A 340 3.54 1.59 26.04
CA ARG A 340 2.80 0.41 26.50
C ARG A 340 1.44 0.34 25.80
N ASN A 341 0.93 -0.87 25.56
CA ASN A 341 -0.34 -1.10 24.86
C ASN A 341 -0.40 -0.35 23.50
N ALA A 342 0.71 -0.35 22.76
CA ALA A 342 0.81 0.38 21.50
C ALA A 342 -0.01 -0.30 20.40
N ILE A 343 -0.05 -1.63 20.41
CA ILE A 343 -0.77 -2.45 19.44
C ILE A 343 -1.86 -3.22 20.17
N VAL A 344 -3.06 -3.21 19.60
CA VAL A 344 -4.23 -3.89 20.15
C VAL A 344 -4.91 -4.70 19.06
N ALA A 345 -5.15 -5.99 19.32
CA ALA A 345 -5.92 -6.84 18.43
C ALA A 345 -7.38 -6.96 18.93
N ARG A 346 -8.35 -6.76 18.05
CA ARG A 346 -9.79 -6.89 18.35
C ARG A 346 -10.46 -7.84 17.38
N ASP A 347 -11.56 -8.47 17.77
CA ASP A 347 -12.43 -9.04 16.75
C ASP A 347 -13.15 -7.90 16.02
N ALA A 348 -13.36 -8.07 14.72
CA ALA A 348 -14.34 -7.27 14.01
C ALA A 348 -15.69 -7.38 14.72
N PRO A 349 -16.43 -6.26 14.91
CA PRO A 349 -17.80 -6.31 15.42
C PRO A 349 -18.62 -7.33 14.64
N THR A 350 -19.55 -8.01 15.29
CA THR A 350 -20.54 -8.86 14.61
C THR A 350 -21.48 -8.02 13.75
N GLU A 351 -22.20 -8.65 12.82
CA GLU A 351 -23.23 -7.96 12.01
C GLU A 351 -24.35 -7.35 12.88
N GLN A 352 -24.55 -7.87 14.09
CA GLN A 352 -25.53 -7.35 15.04
C GLN A 352 -25.00 -6.12 15.80
N GLU A 353 -23.71 -6.09 16.10
CA GLU A 353 -23.06 -4.97 16.80
C GLU A 353 -22.84 -3.78 15.87
N ASP A 354 -22.40 -4.04 14.64
CA ASP A 354 -22.20 -3.04 13.60
C ASP A 354 -22.42 -3.67 12.20
N PRO A 355 -23.63 -3.53 11.63
CA PRO A 355 -23.93 -4.06 10.29
C PRO A 355 -23.17 -3.32 9.18
N ASP A 356 -22.72 -2.09 9.44
CA ASP A 356 -22.02 -1.24 8.48
C ASP A 356 -20.50 -1.41 8.54
N TRP A 357 -19.98 -2.13 9.54
CA TRP A 357 -18.56 -2.48 9.62
C TRP A 357 -18.14 -3.27 8.38
N ASP A 358 -17.12 -2.75 7.71
CA ASP A 358 -16.56 -3.33 6.50
C ASP A 358 -15.03 -3.32 6.62
N PRO A 359 -14.34 -4.42 6.25
CA PRO A 359 -12.87 -4.45 6.30
C PRO A 359 -12.20 -3.51 5.29
N GLU A 360 -12.96 -2.84 4.42
CA GLU A 360 -12.48 -1.83 3.46
C GLU A 360 -12.59 -0.39 4.00
N ASP A 361 -13.12 -0.18 5.20
CA ASP A 361 -13.12 1.13 5.85
C ASP A 361 -11.69 1.51 6.29
N ALA A 362 -11.15 2.61 5.75
CA ALA A 362 -9.76 3.01 5.96
C ALA A 362 -9.47 3.44 7.41
N ARG A 363 -10.48 3.57 8.27
CA ARG A 363 -10.31 3.79 9.71
C ARG A 363 -9.76 2.57 10.44
N TYR A 364 -9.78 1.39 9.81
CA TYR A 364 -9.41 0.13 10.42
C TYR A 364 -8.21 -0.50 9.72
N SER A 365 -7.22 -0.95 10.49
CA SER A 365 -6.29 -1.97 10.01
C SER A 365 -6.91 -3.34 10.25
N VAL A 366 -6.80 -4.27 9.30
CA VAL A 366 -7.56 -5.53 9.33
C VAL A 366 -6.68 -6.72 8.95
N ALA A 367 -6.77 -7.80 9.71
CA ALA A 367 -6.27 -9.12 9.33
C ALA A 367 -7.41 -9.94 8.72
N ARG A 368 -7.26 -10.30 7.44
CA ARG A 368 -8.28 -10.94 6.61
C ARG A 368 -7.91 -12.37 6.23
N TRP A 369 -8.94 -13.20 6.05
CA TRP A 369 -8.80 -14.58 5.58
C TRP A 369 -9.36 -14.75 4.18
N VAL A 370 -8.51 -15.11 3.22
CA VAL A 370 -8.91 -15.26 1.82
C VAL A 370 -8.99 -16.74 1.45
N ALA A 371 -10.17 -17.17 1.01
CA ALA A 371 -10.44 -18.53 0.54
C ALA A 371 -9.85 -18.80 -0.85
N ALA A 372 -8.52 -18.75 -0.96
CA ALA A 372 -7.77 -19.14 -2.16
C ALA A 372 -6.63 -20.09 -1.78
N PRO A 373 -6.28 -21.06 -2.65
CA PRO A 373 -5.24 -22.06 -2.40
C PRO A 373 -3.82 -21.49 -2.62
N ILE A 374 -3.60 -20.22 -2.26
CA ILE A 374 -2.31 -19.55 -2.34
C ILE A 374 -1.55 -19.83 -1.04
N MET A 375 -0.38 -20.43 -1.16
CA MET A 375 0.53 -20.70 -0.05
C MET A 375 1.36 -19.46 0.30
N ASN A 376 0.72 -18.41 0.83
CA ASN A 376 1.43 -17.19 1.23
C ASN A 376 0.65 -16.38 2.29
N ALA A 377 1.27 -15.31 2.78
CA ALA A 377 0.64 -14.20 3.49
C ALA A 377 1.24 -12.87 3.00
N MET A 378 0.61 -11.74 3.34
CA MET A 378 1.13 -10.41 2.99
C MET A 378 0.62 -9.34 3.96
N GLY A 379 1.48 -8.41 4.37
CA GLY A 379 1.15 -7.26 5.23
C GLY A 379 1.37 -5.90 4.55
N PRO A 380 0.65 -5.55 3.47
CA PRO A 380 0.73 -4.23 2.86
C PRO A 380 0.17 -3.16 3.79
N HIS A 381 0.62 -1.93 3.57
CA HIS A 381 0.11 -0.74 4.25
C HIS A 381 -0.12 0.39 3.26
N VAL A 382 -0.97 1.32 3.65
CA VAL A 382 -1.27 2.56 2.94
C VAL A 382 -0.70 3.70 3.75
N HIS A 383 0.09 4.59 3.13
CA HIS A 383 0.70 5.72 3.84
C HIS A 383 0.54 7.04 3.10
N ASP A 384 0.54 8.13 3.87
CA ASP A 384 0.60 9.49 3.36
C ASP A 384 2.01 9.77 2.79
N PRO A 385 2.16 10.01 1.48
CA PRO A 385 3.48 10.22 0.87
C PRO A 385 4.16 11.50 1.36
N ARG A 386 3.44 12.45 1.96
CA ARG A 386 4.03 13.70 2.48
C ARG A 386 4.87 13.47 3.73
N SER A 387 4.59 12.40 4.48
CA SER A 387 5.20 12.17 5.81
C SER A 387 5.66 10.74 6.08
N GLY A 388 5.16 9.75 5.32
CA GLY A 388 5.29 8.35 5.67
C GLY A 388 4.31 7.89 6.74
N GLU A 389 3.30 8.69 7.13
CA GLU A 389 2.27 8.27 8.09
C GLU A 389 1.45 7.12 7.53
N ILE A 390 1.56 5.94 8.13
CA ILE A 390 0.71 4.79 7.80
C ILE A 390 -0.72 5.10 8.27
N LEU A 391 -1.67 5.03 7.34
CA LEU A 391 -3.08 5.34 7.54
C LEU A 391 -3.87 4.07 7.88
N SER A 392 -3.64 2.99 7.15
CA SER A 392 -4.26 1.68 7.35
C SER A 392 -3.34 0.57 6.87
N ALA A 393 -3.61 -0.66 7.31
CA ALA A 393 -2.91 -1.85 6.84
C ALA A 393 -3.84 -3.07 6.74
N HIS A 394 -3.61 -3.92 5.74
CA HIS A 394 -4.50 -5.01 5.40
C HIS A 394 -3.71 -6.31 5.32
N ILE A 395 -3.61 -7.04 6.43
CA ILE A 395 -2.92 -8.34 6.45
C ILE A 395 -3.79 -9.36 5.73
N ILE A 396 -3.24 -10.02 4.71
CA ILE A 396 -3.91 -11.01 3.89
C ILE A 396 -3.36 -12.39 4.23
N LEU A 397 -4.21 -13.25 4.77
CA LEU A 397 -3.92 -14.65 5.03
C LEU A 397 -4.69 -15.50 4.02
N TRP A 398 -4.00 -16.04 3.01
CA TRP A 398 -4.62 -16.98 2.09
C TRP A 398 -4.74 -18.36 2.73
N HIS A 399 -5.81 -19.11 2.44
CA HIS A 399 -6.13 -20.35 3.16
C HIS A 399 -4.98 -21.37 3.22
N ASP A 400 -4.23 -21.53 2.12
CA ASP A 400 -3.12 -22.47 2.02
C ASP A 400 -1.83 -21.98 2.74
N VAL A 401 -1.86 -20.84 3.45
CA VAL A 401 -0.82 -20.47 4.43
C VAL A 401 -0.64 -21.56 5.49
N LEU A 402 -1.72 -22.26 5.85
CA LEU A 402 -1.68 -23.38 6.79
C LEU A 402 -0.84 -24.54 6.23
N LYS A 403 -1.06 -24.88 4.94
CA LYS A 403 -0.28 -25.90 4.24
C LYS A 403 1.19 -25.51 4.10
N LEU A 404 1.47 -24.21 3.91
CA LEU A 404 2.82 -23.68 3.87
C LEU A 404 3.54 -23.89 5.19
N CYS A 405 2.91 -23.48 6.30
CA CYS A 405 3.41 -23.65 7.65
C CYS A 405 3.66 -25.14 7.97
N GLU A 406 2.69 -26.00 7.68
CA GLU A 406 2.80 -27.44 7.90
C GLU A 406 3.99 -28.04 7.14
N ARG A 407 4.15 -27.71 5.86
CA ARG A 407 5.26 -28.21 5.04
C ARG A 407 6.60 -27.71 5.52
N TRP A 408 6.74 -26.42 5.81
CA TRP A 408 7.99 -25.86 6.32
C TRP A 408 8.38 -26.53 7.63
N TYR A 409 7.48 -26.56 8.61
CA TYR A 409 7.78 -27.10 9.93
C TYR A 409 8.05 -28.60 9.89
N PHE A 410 7.26 -29.37 9.13
CA PHE A 410 7.53 -30.79 8.92
C PHE A 410 8.94 -31.01 8.33
N SER A 411 9.28 -30.29 7.26
CA SER A 411 10.57 -30.46 6.58
C SER A 411 11.77 -30.03 7.41
N GLN A 412 11.61 -29.02 8.27
CA GLN A 412 12.71 -28.38 8.99
C GLN A 412 12.88 -28.93 10.41
N CYS A 413 11.81 -29.39 11.05
CA CYS A 413 11.80 -29.66 12.48
C CYS A 413 11.19 -31.01 12.89
N ALA A 414 10.66 -31.85 11.99
CA ALA A 414 10.07 -33.14 12.39
C ALA A 414 11.05 -34.10 13.07
N ALA A 415 12.34 -34.02 12.74
CA ALA A 415 13.38 -34.80 13.42
C ALA A 415 13.60 -34.37 14.89
N LEU A 416 13.16 -33.17 15.26
CA LEU A 416 13.41 -32.52 16.55
C LEU A 416 12.14 -32.42 17.41
N ASP A 417 10.97 -32.36 16.79
CA ASP A 417 9.68 -32.21 17.47
C ASP A 417 8.76 -33.41 17.16
N PRO A 418 8.50 -34.30 18.15
CA PRO A 418 7.60 -35.44 17.97
C PRO A 418 6.20 -35.06 17.49
N ARG A 419 5.73 -33.85 17.79
CA ARG A 419 4.41 -33.35 17.33
C ARG A 419 4.36 -33.19 15.81
N ALA A 420 5.51 -33.08 15.15
CA ALA A 420 5.63 -32.92 13.70
C ALA A 420 6.00 -34.21 12.95
N GLN A 421 6.05 -35.36 13.62
CA GLN A 421 6.36 -36.64 12.97
C GLN A 421 5.15 -37.32 12.33
N ARG A 422 3.95 -36.77 12.52
CA ARG A 422 2.71 -37.26 11.92
C ARG A 422 1.92 -36.08 11.36
N LEU A 423 1.46 -36.23 10.12
CA LEU A 423 0.54 -35.30 9.48
C LEU A 423 -0.92 -35.80 9.63
N PRO A 424 -1.91 -34.90 9.72
CA PRO A 424 -1.75 -33.44 9.85
C PRO A 424 -1.16 -33.05 11.21
N LEU A 425 -0.50 -31.89 11.28
CA LEU A 425 0.06 -31.39 12.54
C LEU A 425 -1.04 -31.09 13.58
N PRO A 426 -0.77 -31.27 14.88
CA PRO A 426 -1.72 -30.92 15.94
C PRO A 426 -2.13 -29.46 15.88
N GLU A 427 -3.41 -29.16 16.15
CA GLU A 427 -3.95 -27.80 16.08
C GLU A 427 -3.16 -26.78 16.92
N PRO A 428 -2.73 -27.08 18.17
CA PRO A 428 -1.94 -26.12 18.94
C PRO A 428 -0.61 -25.76 18.27
N LEU A 429 0.05 -26.72 17.62
CA LEU A 429 1.29 -26.48 16.89
C LEU A 429 1.01 -25.62 15.65
N MET A 430 -0.01 -25.97 14.85
CA MET A 430 -0.41 -25.16 13.70
C MET A 430 -0.76 -23.73 14.07
N GLY A 431 -1.38 -23.52 15.22
CA GLY A 431 -1.68 -22.19 15.75
C GLY A 431 -0.42 -21.36 16.01
N GLU A 432 0.61 -21.93 16.65
CA GLU A 432 1.89 -21.23 16.87
C GLU A 432 2.62 -20.91 15.56
N LEU A 433 2.56 -21.81 14.57
CA LEU A 433 3.13 -21.55 13.24
C LEU A 433 2.40 -20.40 12.54
N LEU A 434 1.07 -20.35 12.66
CA LEU A 434 0.28 -19.23 12.13
C LEU A 434 0.58 -17.92 12.87
N ARG A 435 0.71 -17.95 14.20
CA ARG A 435 1.11 -16.78 15.01
C ARG A 435 2.42 -16.18 14.53
N TYR A 436 3.43 -17.01 14.23
CA TYR A 436 4.69 -16.56 13.64
C TYR A 436 4.46 -15.81 12.32
N VAL A 437 3.72 -16.39 11.37
CA VAL A 437 3.44 -15.74 10.09
C VAL A 437 2.73 -14.41 10.29
N VAL A 438 1.72 -14.36 11.16
CA VAL A 438 1.02 -13.11 11.46
C VAL A 438 1.95 -12.07 12.08
N ALA A 439 2.82 -12.45 13.01
CA ALA A 439 3.79 -11.53 13.60
C ALA A 439 4.79 -10.99 12.55
N HIS A 440 5.22 -11.81 11.60
CA HIS A 440 6.03 -11.37 10.46
C HIS A 440 5.29 -10.33 9.61
N GLU A 441 4.05 -10.62 9.20
CA GLU A 441 3.27 -9.68 8.39
C GLU A 441 2.97 -8.36 9.14
N VAL A 442 2.74 -8.42 10.45
CA VAL A 442 2.57 -7.22 11.28
C VAL A 442 3.82 -6.34 11.19
N GLY A 443 5.03 -6.92 11.18
CA GLY A 443 6.27 -6.16 10.98
C GLY A 443 6.27 -5.33 9.70
N HIS A 444 5.77 -5.88 8.57
CA HIS A 444 5.60 -5.11 7.33
C HIS A 444 4.58 -3.97 7.46
N THR A 445 3.47 -4.22 8.15
CA THR A 445 2.47 -3.17 8.41
C THR A 445 2.98 -2.07 9.33
N LEU A 446 4.00 -2.35 10.16
CA LEU A 446 4.67 -1.36 11.00
C LEU A 446 5.77 -0.58 10.25
N GLY A 447 5.98 -0.90 8.97
CA GLY A 447 6.94 -0.23 8.09
C GLY A 447 8.25 -0.98 7.88
N LEU A 448 8.44 -2.18 8.45
CA LEU A 448 9.71 -2.92 8.34
C LEU A 448 9.83 -3.69 7.03
N ARG A 449 11.01 -3.69 6.42
CA ARG A 449 11.38 -4.54 5.28
C ARG A 449 11.88 -5.90 5.77
N HIS A 450 12.02 -6.84 4.83
CA HIS A 450 12.75 -8.08 5.12
C HIS A 450 14.20 -7.78 5.52
N ASN A 451 14.71 -8.54 6.49
CA ASN A 451 16.10 -8.47 6.93
C ASN A 451 16.86 -9.75 6.56
N HIS A 452 17.22 -9.90 5.29
CA HIS A 452 17.90 -11.10 4.75
C HIS A 452 19.28 -11.42 5.35
N ARG A 453 19.78 -10.58 6.28
CA ARG A 453 21.06 -10.77 6.96
C ARG A 453 20.89 -11.29 8.39
N ALA A 454 19.69 -11.27 8.97
CA ALA A 454 19.49 -11.52 10.40
C ALA A 454 19.86 -12.94 10.85
N SER A 455 19.72 -13.93 9.96
CA SER A 455 20.07 -15.34 10.14
C SER A 455 21.59 -15.58 10.16
N SER A 456 22.39 -14.61 9.72
CA SER A 456 23.86 -14.67 9.83
C SER A 456 24.39 -14.18 11.18
N ALA A 457 23.52 -13.65 12.05
CA ALA A 457 23.95 -13.03 13.30
C ALA A 457 24.33 -14.04 14.40
N PHE A 458 23.82 -15.27 14.33
CA PHE A 458 24.03 -16.29 15.35
C PHE A 458 24.87 -17.44 14.81
N THR A 459 25.78 -17.95 15.64
CA THR A 459 26.60 -19.12 15.31
C THR A 459 25.82 -20.42 15.46
N VAL A 460 26.25 -21.49 14.79
CA VAL A 460 25.66 -22.83 14.95
C VAL A 460 25.63 -23.26 16.43
N ALA A 461 26.70 -23.02 17.19
CA ALA A 461 26.75 -23.37 18.62
C ALA A 461 25.67 -22.65 19.45
N GLN A 462 25.39 -21.39 19.12
CA GLN A 462 24.32 -20.62 19.75
C GLN A 462 22.93 -21.15 19.37
N LEU A 463 22.70 -21.46 18.09
CA LEU A 463 21.43 -22.02 17.61
C LEU A 463 21.13 -23.42 18.18
N ARG A 464 22.15 -24.13 18.63
CA ARG A 464 22.03 -25.42 19.31
C ARG A 464 21.88 -25.31 20.83
N SER A 465 22.00 -24.12 21.41
CA SER A 465 21.85 -23.89 22.84
C SER A 465 20.41 -23.52 23.19
N ARG A 466 19.79 -24.30 24.06
CA ARG A 466 18.47 -23.99 24.63
C ARG A 466 18.43 -22.63 25.32
N GLU A 467 19.37 -22.37 26.23
CA GLU A 467 19.41 -21.10 26.97
C GLU A 467 19.53 -19.91 26.02
N PHE A 468 20.37 -20.02 24.98
CA PHE A 468 20.56 -18.95 24.01
C PHE A 468 19.29 -18.71 23.19
N THR A 469 18.72 -19.77 22.63
CA THR A 469 17.56 -19.67 21.71
C THR A 469 16.27 -19.29 22.45
N GLU A 470 16.07 -19.73 23.70
CA GLU A 470 14.98 -19.27 24.57
C GLU A 470 15.09 -17.77 24.87
N LYS A 471 16.31 -17.23 24.97
CA LYS A 471 16.51 -15.79 25.24
C LYS A 471 16.43 -14.94 23.97
N HIS A 472 17.16 -15.31 22.92
CA HIS A 472 17.39 -14.46 21.75
C HIS A 472 16.57 -14.83 20.53
N GLY A 473 15.89 -15.98 20.54
CA GLY A 473 15.23 -16.52 19.36
C GLY A 473 16.24 -17.25 18.47
N VAL A 474 15.80 -17.54 17.25
CA VAL A 474 16.56 -18.35 16.28
C VAL A 474 17.20 -17.49 15.19
N GLU A 475 16.81 -16.21 15.11
CA GLU A 475 17.32 -15.20 14.19
C GLU A 475 17.37 -13.85 14.91
N ALA A 476 18.20 -12.92 14.44
CA ALA A 476 18.24 -11.59 15.03
C ALA A 476 16.96 -10.76 14.77
N SER A 477 16.16 -11.14 13.78
CA SER A 477 14.92 -10.47 13.38
C SER A 477 13.91 -11.50 12.86
N ILE A 478 12.65 -11.37 13.26
CA ILE A 478 11.54 -12.15 12.71
C ILE A 478 11.28 -11.83 11.23
N MET A 479 11.78 -10.69 10.74
CA MET A 479 11.64 -10.23 9.35
C MET A 479 12.59 -10.92 8.38
N ASP A 480 13.36 -11.91 8.81
CA ASP A 480 14.19 -12.75 7.94
C ASP A 480 13.47 -14.05 7.56
N TYR A 481 14.06 -14.78 6.62
CA TYR A 481 13.57 -16.01 6.01
C TYR A 481 14.31 -17.26 6.52
N GLY A 482 15.03 -17.19 7.64
CA GLY A 482 15.62 -18.40 8.22
C GLY A 482 14.54 -19.37 8.73
N ARG A 483 13.37 -18.84 9.13
CA ARG A 483 12.18 -19.59 9.57
C ARG A 483 12.50 -20.45 10.79
N PHE A 484 12.34 -21.77 10.72
CA PHE A 484 12.50 -22.63 11.89
C PHE A 484 13.95 -23.05 12.12
N ASN A 485 14.33 -23.31 13.37
CA ASN A 485 15.69 -23.72 13.73
C ASN A 485 15.97 -25.18 13.36
N TYR A 486 16.20 -25.45 12.08
CA TYR A 486 16.63 -26.75 11.57
C TYR A 486 18.11 -27.06 11.84
N VAL A 487 18.85 -26.12 12.43
CA VAL A 487 20.27 -26.29 12.79
C VAL A 487 20.42 -27.11 14.07
N ALA A 488 19.46 -26.98 14.99
CA ALA A 488 19.37 -27.80 16.20
C ALA A 488 19.35 -29.30 15.87
N GLN A 489 19.90 -30.13 16.74
CA GLN A 489 19.95 -31.59 16.61
C GLN A 489 19.18 -32.29 17.75
N PRO A 490 18.80 -33.56 17.57
CA PRO A 490 18.20 -34.34 18.65
C PRO A 490 19.07 -34.30 19.92
N GLY A 491 18.46 -33.95 21.06
CA GLY A 491 19.13 -33.82 22.35
C GLY A 491 19.55 -32.39 22.73
N ASP A 492 19.61 -31.44 21.78
CA ASP A 492 19.98 -30.04 22.08
C ASP A 492 18.92 -29.31 22.93
N GLY A 493 17.64 -29.67 22.75
CA GLY A 493 16.51 -29.01 23.44
C GLY A 493 16.33 -27.54 23.07
N ALA A 494 16.96 -27.09 21.97
CA ALA A 494 16.90 -25.71 21.51
C ALA A 494 15.48 -25.29 21.08
N TRP A 495 15.19 -24.00 21.22
CA TRP A 495 13.94 -23.42 20.75
C TRP A 495 13.89 -23.46 19.21
N LEU A 496 12.73 -23.83 18.66
CA LEU A 496 12.57 -24.13 17.23
C LEU A 496 11.83 -23.06 16.43
N LEU A 497 10.97 -22.27 17.09
CA LEU A 497 10.09 -21.30 16.45
C LEU A 497 10.72 -19.90 16.39
N PRO A 498 10.59 -19.15 15.29
CA PRO A 498 10.85 -17.72 15.29
C PRO A 498 10.11 -16.98 16.40
N LYS A 499 10.72 -15.88 16.83
CA LYS A 499 10.10 -14.84 17.62
C LYS A 499 10.80 -13.52 17.30
N LEU A 500 10.26 -12.41 17.82
CA LEU A 500 10.95 -11.13 17.74
C LEU A 500 12.36 -11.24 18.34
N GLY A 501 13.34 -10.87 17.54
CA GLY A 501 14.75 -10.91 17.88
C GLY A 501 15.28 -9.52 18.30
N PRO A 502 16.54 -9.44 18.75
CA PRO A 502 17.15 -8.19 19.22
C PRO A 502 17.07 -7.04 18.20
N TYR A 503 17.15 -7.32 16.90
CA TYR A 503 17.08 -6.30 15.85
C TYR A 503 15.66 -5.73 15.71
N ASP A 504 14.62 -6.54 15.87
CA ASP A 504 13.23 -6.06 15.79
C ASP A 504 12.95 -5.02 16.88
N HIS A 505 13.39 -5.31 18.11
CA HIS A 505 13.31 -4.37 19.23
C HIS A 505 14.08 -3.07 18.95
N PHE A 506 15.29 -3.18 18.39
CA PHE A 506 16.09 -2.02 18.01
C PHE A 506 15.42 -1.19 16.91
N ALA A 507 14.92 -1.84 15.85
CA ALA A 507 14.31 -1.18 14.71
C ALA A 507 13.01 -0.45 15.10
N ILE A 508 12.18 -1.05 15.95
CA ILE A 508 10.99 -0.38 16.50
C ILE A 508 11.37 0.78 17.42
N GLN A 509 12.36 0.59 18.30
CA GLN A 509 12.83 1.68 19.15
C GLN A 509 13.36 2.86 18.32
N TRP A 510 14.15 2.59 17.27
CA TRP A 510 14.68 3.61 16.38
C TRP A 510 13.57 4.31 15.57
N GLY A 511 12.61 3.56 15.04
CA GLY A 511 11.57 4.09 14.17
C GLY A 511 10.45 4.81 14.90
N TYR A 512 10.07 4.33 16.09
CA TYR A 512 8.92 4.84 16.85
C TYR A 512 9.29 5.64 18.11
N GLY A 513 10.50 5.45 18.65
CA GLY A 513 10.96 6.16 19.83
C GLY A 513 10.94 7.69 19.65
N PRO A 514 10.36 8.45 20.60
CA PRO A 514 10.48 9.90 20.60
C PRO A 514 11.95 10.33 20.63
N ILE A 515 12.31 11.33 19.82
CA ILE A 515 13.63 11.98 19.89
C ILE A 515 13.47 13.25 20.74
N PRO A 516 14.04 13.30 21.96
CA PRO A 516 13.89 14.45 22.83
C PRO A 516 14.36 15.75 22.17
N GLY A 517 13.53 16.79 22.20
CA GLY A 517 13.87 18.12 21.68
C GLY A 517 13.80 18.28 20.16
N ALA A 518 13.54 17.22 19.39
CA ALA A 518 13.36 17.31 17.95
C ALA A 518 12.13 18.15 17.59
N ARG A 519 12.30 19.12 16.70
CA ARG A 519 11.23 20.01 16.18
C ARG A 519 11.05 19.89 14.67
N SER A 520 11.92 19.12 14.04
CA SER A 520 12.03 18.90 12.60
C SER A 520 12.41 17.44 12.32
N PRO A 521 12.25 16.96 11.07
CA PRO A 521 12.79 15.68 10.64
C PRO A 521 14.32 15.59 10.70
N GLU A 522 15.03 16.72 10.50
CA GLU A 522 16.46 16.90 10.78
C GLU A 522 16.74 16.94 12.28
#